data_AF-A0AAW0G539-F1
#
_entry.id   AF-A0AAW0G539-F1
#
_cell.length_a   1.000
_cell.length_b   1.000
_cell.length_c   1.000
_cell.angle_alpha   90.00
_cell.angle_beta   90.00
_cell.angle_gamma   90.00
#
_symmetry.space_group_name_H-M   'P 1'
#
loop_
_entity.id
_entity.type
_entity.pdbx_description
1 polymer ?
#
loop_
_entity_poly.entity_id
_entity_poly.type
_entity_poly.pdbx_seq_one_letter_code
_entity_poly.pdbx_strand_id
1 'polypeptide(L)'
;MGTNRQKVYLDVVNIDHYDLILGVPFLQQFGVKLDFRHETITSGTEVIRSLQVGEEVRTAKPMKRVYTGTSAKYQWAEKDQYE
;
A
#
# COMPACT_ATOMS: atom_id res chain seq x y z
N MET A 1 7.48 22.99 10.21
CA MET A 1 7.31 23.20 8.76
C MET A 1 6.00 22.55 8.33
N GLY A 2 5.25 23.24 7.47
CA GLY A 2 3.80 23.12 7.36
C GLY A 2 3.29 21.82 6.75
N THR A 3 2.10 21.43 7.20
CA THR A 3 1.33 20.30 6.69
C THR A 3 0.92 20.57 5.23
N ASN A 4 1.65 19.99 4.28
CA ASN A 4 1.28 20.02 2.86
C ASN A 4 0.09 19.05 2.63
N ARG A 5 -1.12 19.46 3.06
CA ARG A 5 -2.35 18.68 2.90
C ARG A 5 -2.87 18.83 1.48
N GLN A 6 -2.52 17.89 0.62
CA GLN A 6 -3.02 17.81 -0.75
C GLN A 6 -4.19 16.83 -0.82
N LYS A 7 -5.20 17.17 -1.60
CA LYS A 7 -6.27 16.22 -1.92
C LYS A 7 -5.76 15.29 -3.02
N VAL A 8 -5.67 14.01 -2.70
CA VAL A 8 -5.29 12.96 -3.62
C VAL A 8 -6.34 11.86 -3.59
N TYR A 9 -6.50 11.18 -4.71
CA TYR A 9 -7.29 9.98 -4.80
C TYR A 9 -6.43 8.78 -4.39
N LEU A 10 -6.98 7.90 -3.54
CA LEU A 10 -6.30 6.70 -3.06
C LEU A 10 -7.32 5.54 -3.01
N ASP A 11 -7.05 4.49 -3.79
CA ASP A 11 -7.78 3.23 -3.69
C ASP A 11 -7.20 2.38 -2.56
N VAL A 12 -8.06 1.85 -1.69
CA VAL A 12 -7.66 0.92 -0.64
C VAL A 12 -8.03 -0.49 -1.07
N VAL A 13 -7.02 -1.29 -1.38
CA VAL A 13 -7.16 -2.67 -1.89
C VAL A 13 -6.12 -3.58 -1.21
N ASN A 14 -6.46 -4.86 -1.07
CA ASN A 14 -5.52 -5.86 -0.54
C ASN A 14 -4.51 -6.23 -1.63
N ILE A 15 -3.30 -5.70 -1.54
CA ILE A 15 -2.22 -5.97 -2.49
C ILE A 15 -1.19 -6.84 -1.80
N ASP A 16 -0.84 -7.96 -2.43
CA ASP A 16 0.25 -8.79 -1.94
C ASP A 16 1.60 -8.06 -2.15
N HIS A 17 2.45 -8.09 -1.13
CA HIS A 17 3.84 -7.61 -1.15
C HIS A 17 4.08 -6.08 -1.19
N TYR A 18 3.05 -5.25 -1.26
CA TYR A 18 3.21 -3.79 -1.30
C TYR A 18 2.29 -3.08 -0.31
N ASP A 19 2.83 -2.12 0.43
CA ASP A 19 2.04 -1.26 1.31
C ASP A 19 1.33 -0.14 0.54
N LEU A 20 1.91 0.32 -0.58
CA LEU A 20 1.40 1.42 -1.40
C LEU A 20 1.92 1.33 -2.84
N ILE A 21 1.04 1.63 -3.80
CA ILE A 21 1.40 1.80 -5.21
C ILE A 21 1.11 3.24 -5.62
N LEU A 22 2.12 3.95 -6.11
CA LEU A 22 1.97 5.29 -6.68
C LEU A 22 1.80 5.18 -8.19
N GLY A 23 0.56 5.34 -8.65
CA GLY A 23 0.22 5.29 -10.07
C GLY A 23 0.64 6.54 -10.84
N VAL A 24 0.59 6.45 -12.17
CA VAL A 24 0.87 7.56 -13.10
C VAL A 24 0.11 8.84 -12.77
N PRO A 25 -1.19 8.83 -12.38
CA PRO A 25 -1.90 10.06 -12.01
C PRO A 25 -1.24 10.82 -10.86
N PHE A 26 -0.77 10.11 -9.84
CA PHE A 26 -0.03 10.71 -8.73
C PHE A 26 1.29 11.30 -9.22
N LEU A 27 2.06 10.53 -10.01
CA LEU A 27 3.35 11.00 -10.53
C LEU A 27 3.19 12.28 -11.36
N GLN A 28 2.16 12.35 -12.20
CA GLN A 28 1.85 13.54 -13.01
C GLN A 28 1.40 14.73 -12.15
N GLN A 29 0.49 14.49 -11.19
CA GLN A 29 -0.04 15.55 -10.31
C GLN A 29 1.07 16.25 -9.51
N PHE A 30 2.08 15.49 -9.09
CA PHE A 30 3.18 15.99 -8.25
C PHE A 30 4.46 16.27 -9.04
N GLY A 31 4.46 16.09 -10.36
CA GLY A 31 5.64 16.32 -11.20
C GLY A 31 6.82 15.40 -10.84
N VAL A 32 6.51 14.18 -10.39
CA VAL A 32 7.53 13.19 -10.02
C VAL A 32 8.29 12.74 -11.27
N LYS A 33 9.62 12.71 -11.16
CA LYS A 33 10.51 12.22 -12.23
C LYS A 33 11.23 10.97 -11.75
N LEU A 34 11.20 9.93 -12.57
CA LEU A 34 11.93 8.69 -12.35
C LEU A 34 13.16 8.70 -13.25
N ASP A 35 14.34 8.68 -12.64
CA ASP A 35 15.61 8.54 -13.34
C ASP A 35 16.18 7.14 -13.07
N PHE A 36 15.96 6.24 -14.02
CA PHE A 36 16.45 4.87 -13.94
C PHE A 36 17.96 4.73 -14.19
N ARG A 37 18.60 5.74 -14.78
CA ARG A 37 20.05 5.70 -15.03
C ARG A 37 20.83 5.93 -13.75
N HIS A 38 20.31 6.81 -12.89
CA HIS A 38 20.93 7.15 -11.61
C HIS A 38 20.19 6.55 -10.40
N GLU A 39 19.13 5.77 -10.65
CA GLU A 39 18.27 5.17 -9.63
C GLU A 39 17.73 6.21 -8.63
N THR A 40 17.20 7.32 -9.15
CA THR A 40 16.64 8.40 -8.32
C THR A 40 15.19 8.74 -8.68
N ILE A 41 14.47 9.19 -7.67
CA ILE A 41 13.10 9.71 -7.75
C ILE A 41 13.18 11.17 -7.33
N THR A 42 12.73 12.08 -8.20
CA THR A 42 12.71 13.51 -7.89
C THR A 42 11.27 13.98 -7.74
N SER A 43 10.98 14.74 -6.68
CA SER A 43 9.69 15.40 -6.45
C SER A 43 9.93 16.84 -6.02
N GLY A 44 9.58 17.81 -6.86
CA GLY A 44 9.92 19.22 -6.63
C GLY A 44 11.43 19.43 -6.50
N THR A 45 11.90 19.86 -5.32
CA THR A 45 13.31 20.06 -4.99
C THR A 45 13.95 18.86 -4.28
N GLU A 46 13.17 17.85 -3.92
CA GLU A 46 13.66 16.68 -3.19
C GLU A 46 14.11 15.59 -4.17
N VAL A 47 15.29 15.02 -3.91
CA VAL A 47 15.82 13.88 -4.63
C VAL A 47 15.95 12.73 -3.66
N ILE A 48 15.25 11.65 -3.97
CA ILE A 48 15.18 10.42 -3.18
C ILE A 48 15.90 9.33 -3.96
N ARG A 49 16.78 8.57 -3.31
CA ARG A 49 17.39 7.40 -3.94
C ARG A 49 16.39 6.25 -3.97
N SER A 50 16.32 5.57 -5.10
CA SER A 50 15.62 4.29 -5.19
C SER A 50 16.28 3.29 -4.25
N LEU A 51 15.48 2.35 -3.74
CA LEU A 51 16.00 1.20 -3.03
C LEU A 51 16.87 0.37 -3.98
N GLN A 52 17.98 -0.16 -3.49
CA GLN A 52 18.82 -1.06 -4.28
C GLN A 52 18.20 -2.45 -4.35
N VAL A 53 18.51 -3.17 -5.44
CA VAL A 53 18.09 -4.57 -5.61
C VAL A 53 18.63 -5.40 -4.44
N GLY A 54 17.73 -6.00 -3.66
CA GLY A 54 18.07 -6.78 -2.46
C GLY A 54 17.92 -6.04 -1.12
N GLU A 55 17.72 -4.71 -1.13
CA GLU A 55 17.25 -3.95 0.05
C GLU A 55 15.74 -4.04 0.25
N GLU A 56 15.05 -4.81 -0.61
CA GLU A 56 13.64 -5.12 -0.47
C GLU A 56 13.40 -5.72 0.92
N VAL A 57 12.86 -4.90 1.81
CA VAL A 57 12.52 -5.31 3.17
C VAL A 57 11.48 -6.41 3.02
N ARG A 58 11.91 -7.67 3.15
CA ARG A 58 11.03 -8.84 3.25
C ARG A 58 10.32 -8.82 4.60
N THR A 59 9.52 -7.79 4.89
CA THR A 59 8.62 -7.76 6.03
C THR A 59 7.29 -8.40 5.68
N ALA A 60 7.33 -9.62 5.14
CA ALA A 60 6.23 -10.54 5.38
C ALA A 60 6.50 -11.21 6.73
N LYS A 61 6.28 -10.50 7.85
CA LYS A 61 5.93 -11.24 9.08
C LYS A 61 4.66 -12.01 8.74
N PRO A 62 4.56 -13.33 9.00
CA PRO A 62 3.31 -14.03 8.80
C PRO A 62 2.27 -13.35 9.69
N MET A 63 1.39 -12.59 9.06
CA MET A 63 0.25 -12.01 9.74
C MET A 63 -0.60 -13.18 10.20
N LYS A 64 -0.55 -13.49 11.51
CA LYS A 64 -1.52 -14.40 12.12
C LYS A 64 -2.89 -13.85 11.70
N ARG A 65 -3.64 -14.62 10.91
CA ARG A 65 -5.04 -14.31 10.56
C ARG A 65 -5.82 -14.17 11.87
N VAL A 66 -5.89 -12.97 12.40
CA VAL A 66 -6.89 -12.61 13.39
C VAL A 66 -8.12 -12.26 12.57
N TYR A 67 -9.05 -13.20 12.47
CA TYR A 67 -10.39 -12.94 11.92
C TYR A 67 -11.12 -11.99 12.86
N THR A 68 -10.88 -10.69 12.76
CA THR A 68 -11.79 -9.65 13.28
C THR A 68 -12.73 -9.25 12.17
N GLY A 69 -13.53 -10.22 11.75
CA GLY A 69 -14.63 -10.01 10.82
C GLY A 69 -15.92 -10.44 11.51
N THR A 70 -16.93 -9.60 11.44
CA THR A 70 -18.28 -9.80 11.97
C THR A 70 -19.00 -11.01 11.34
N SER A 71 -18.32 -11.85 10.55
CA SER A 71 -18.84 -13.06 9.91
C SER A 71 -18.80 -14.31 10.79
N ALA A 72 -18.09 -14.28 11.92
CA ALA A 72 -18.14 -15.39 12.89
C ALA A 72 -19.51 -15.50 13.58
N LYS A 73 -20.35 -14.44 13.49
CA LYS A 73 -21.64 -14.37 14.17
C LYS A 73 -22.81 -15.04 13.43
N TYR A 74 -22.56 -15.80 12.37
CA TYR A 74 -23.63 -16.50 11.67
C TYR A 74 -23.32 -17.99 11.45
N GLN A 75 -22.15 -18.48 11.90
CA GLN A 75 -21.78 -19.89 11.72
C GLN A 75 -22.61 -20.88 12.55
N TRP A 76 -23.30 -20.40 13.59
CA TRP A 76 -24.23 -21.21 14.39
C TRP A 76 -25.65 -21.20 13.83
N ALA A 77 -26.02 -20.19 13.03
CA ALA A 77 -27.38 -20.06 12.49
C ALA A 77 -27.67 -21.07 11.36
N GLU A 78 -26.64 -21.71 10.81
CA GLU A 78 -26.78 -22.69 9.72
C GLU A 78 -26.89 -24.14 10.23
N LYS A 79 -26.59 -24.40 11.51
CA LYS A 79 -26.61 -25.76 12.08
C LYS A 79 -27.96 -26.20 12.62
N ASP A 80 -28.90 -25.28 12.82
CA ASP A 80 -30.22 -25.58 13.40
C ASP A 80 -31.30 -25.85 12.34
N GLN A 81 -30.93 -25.98 11.06
CA GLN A 81 -31.89 -26.22 9.95
C GLN A 81 -31.95 -27.67 9.46
N TYR A 82 -31.27 -28.59 10.14
CA TYR A 82 -31.36 -30.03 9.87
C TYR A 82 -31.48 -30.82 11.18
N GLU A 83 -32.64 -30.70 11.82
CA GLU A 83 -33.16 -31.73 12.74
C GLU A 83 -34.64 -31.99 12.42
#